data_AF-A0A7L1EQV4-F1
#
_entry.id   AF-A0A7L1EQV4-F1
#
_cell.length_a   1.000
_cell.length_b   1.000
_cell.length_c   1.000
_cell.angle_alpha   90.00
_cell.angle_beta   90.00
_cell.angle_gamma   90.00
#
_symmetry.space_group_name_H-M   'P 1'
#
loop_
_entity.id
_entity.type
_entity.pdbx_description
1 polymer ?
#
loop_
_entity_poly.entity_id
_entity_poly.type
_entity_poly.pdbx_seq_one_letter_code
_entity_poly.pdbx_strand_id
1 'polypeptide(L)'
;VQLQLSAESVGVVHIRSTQSGQYLAMDTNGLLYGSQLLGEECLFLERLEENHYNTYVSKLHADKSWFVGLKKNGNSKLGPRTHYGQKAILFLPLPVSPD
;
A
#
# COMPACT_ATOMS: atom_id res chain seq x y z
N VAL A 1 -15.11 -2.59 -0.78
CA VAL A 1 -14.05 -2.23 -1.74
C VAL A 1 -13.25 -3.49 -2.00
N GLN A 2 -13.09 -3.88 -3.26
CA GLN A 2 -12.28 -5.03 -3.66
C GLN A 2 -11.02 -4.52 -4.35
N LEU A 3 -9.88 -5.11 -4.00
CA LEU A 3 -8.57 -4.76 -4.52
C LEU A 3 -7.90 -6.01 -5.08
N GLN A 4 -7.24 -5.87 -6.22
CA GLN A 4 -6.36 -6.86 -6.78
C GLN A 4 -4.92 -6.52 -6.37
N LEU A 5 -4.32 -7.39 -5.58
CA LEU A 5 -2.89 -7.37 -5.26
C LEU A 5 -2.17 -8.25 -6.29
N SER A 6 -1.11 -7.76 -6.94
CA SER A 6 -0.30 -8.60 -7.82
C SER A 6 1.18 -8.27 -7.68
N ALA A 7 2.01 -9.29 -7.84
CA ALA A 7 3.46 -9.15 -7.77
C ALA A 7 4.01 -8.68 -9.11
N GLU A 8 4.80 -7.61 -9.06
CA GLU A 8 5.63 -7.16 -10.19
C GLU A 8 6.94 -7.97 -10.22
N SER A 9 7.53 -8.19 -9.05
CA SER A 9 8.72 -9.02 -8.83
C SER A 9 8.76 -9.49 -7.38
N VAL A 10 9.79 -10.25 -7.00
CA VAL A 10 9.90 -10.79 -5.63
C VAL A 10 9.85 -9.67 -4.59
N GLY A 11 8.82 -9.71 -3.73
CA GLY A 11 8.60 -8.73 -2.68
C GLY A 11 8.19 -7.34 -3.16
N VAL A 12 7.86 -7.16 -4.44
CA VAL A 12 7.35 -5.90 -5.01
C VAL A 12 5.97 -6.14 -5.58
N VAL A 13 5.00 -5.35 -5.14
CA VAL A 13 3.59 -5.47 -5.52
C VAL A 13 3.05 -4.16 -6.06
N HIS A 14 1.99 -4.26 -6.85
CA HIS A 14 1.08 -3.15 -7.12
C HIS A 14 -0.33 -3.51 -6.62
N ILE A 15 -1.12 -2.50 -6.25
CA ILE A 15 -2.48 -2.68 -5.73
C ILE A 15 -3.44 -1.95 -6.65
N ARG A 16 -4.42 -2.65 -7.24
CA ARG A 16 -5.39 -2.08 -8.17
C ARG A 16 -6.81 -2.22 -7.66
N SER A 17 -7.60 -1.16 -7.74
CA SER A 17 -9.04 -1.20 -7.51
C SER A 17 -9.72 -1.98 -8.63
N THR A 18 -10.46 -3.04 -8.29
CA THR A 18 -11.24 -3.81 -9.29
C THR A 18 -12.44 -3.01 -9.81
N GLN A 19 -12.95 -2.07 -9.00
CA GLN A 19 -14.11 -1.26 -9.34
C GLN A 19 -13.75 -0.07 -10.24
N SER A 20 -12.67 0.66 -9.92
CA SER A 20 -12.30 1.89 -10.64
C SER A 20 -11.14 1.69 -11.61
N GLY A 21 -10.47 0.54 -11.58
CA GLY A 21 -9.29 0.27 -12.40
C GLY A 21 -8.02 1.03 -11.99
N GLN A 22 -8.10 1.93 -11.01
CA GLN A 22 -6.97 2.74 -10.55
C GLN A 22 -6.00 1.95 -9.67
N TYR A 23 -4.71 2.26 -9.78
CA TYR A 23 -3.65 1.75 -8.93
C TYR A 23 -3.45 2.64 -7.70
N LEU A 24 -3.23 2.04 -6.54
CA LEU A 24 -2.75 2.77 -5.38
C LEU A 24 -1.36 3.33 -5.71
N ALA A 25 -1.16 4.61 -5.46
CA ALA A 25 0.09 5.31 -5.67
C ALA A 25 0.45 6.18 -4.46
N MET A 26 1.73 6.51 -4.31
CA MET A 26 2.21 7.47 -3.33
C MET A 26 3.01 8.58 -4.01
N ASP A 27 2.57 9.82 -3.83
CA ASP A 27 3.27 10.98 -4.39
C ASP A 27 4.54 11.35 -3.60
N THR A 28 5.27 12.34 -4.10
CA THR A 28 6.53 12.82 -3.51
C THR A 28 6.37 13.49 -2.14
N ASN A 29 5.14 13.84 -1.73
CA ASN A 29 4.80 14.36 -0.41
C ASN A 29 4.35 13.24 0.55
N GLY A 30 4.29 12.00 0.07
CA GLY A 30 3.82 10.83 0.80
C GLY A 30 2.30 10.71 0.86
N LEU A 31 1.55 11.44 0.04
CA LEU A 31 0.10 11.31 -0.06
C LEU A 31 -0.26 10.08 -0.89
N LEU A 32 -1.14 9.25 -0.34
CA LEU A 32 -1.73 8.13 -1.08
C LEU A 32 -2.85 8.63 -1.99
N TYR A 33 -2.86 8.17 -3.23
CA TYR A 33 -3.87 8.53 -4.22
C TYR A 33 -4.12 7.38 -5.22
N GLY A 34 -5.10 7.54 -6.10
CA GLY A 34 -5.40 6.60 -7.19
C GLY A 34 -4.80 7.09 -8.52
N SER A 35 -3.91 6.30 -9.11
CA SER A 35 -3.35 6.55 -10.45
C SER A 35 -4.09 5.72 -11.51
N GLN A 36 -4.30 6.30 -12.70
CA GLN A 36 -4.89 5.56 -13.82
C GLN A 36 -3.89 4.68 -14.57
N LEU A 37 -2.59 4.96 -14.42
CA LEU A 37 -1.51 4.26 -15.08
C LEU A 37 -0.61 3.59 -14.05
N LEU A 38 -0.12 2.40 -14.38
CA LEU A 38 0.88 1.73 -13.55
C LEU A 38 2.24 2.41 -13.75
N GLY A 39 2.68 3.16 -12.74
CA GLY A 39 3.99 3.83 -12.71
C GLY A 39 4.82 3.43 -11.49
N GLU A 40 6.03 3.97 -11.36
CA GLU A 40 6.95 3.63 -10.26
C GLU A 40 6.38 3.95 -8.86
N GLU A 41 5.59 5.02 -8.77
CA GLU A 41 4.85 5.44 -7.58
C GLU A 41 3.76 4.45 -7.12
N CYS A 42 3.38 3.50 -7.98
CA CYS A 42 2.39 2.46 -7.70
C CYS A 42 3.03 1.16 -7.16
N LEU A 43 4.36 1.13 -7.05
CA LEU A 43 5.10 -0.05 -6.61
C LEU A 43 5.41 0.03 -5.13
N PHE A 44 5.06 -1.04 -4.41
CA PHE A 44 5.29 -1.15 -2.97
C PHE A 44 6.11 -2.40 -2.65
N LEU A 45 7.04 -2.26 -1.71
CA LEU A 45 7.75 -3.37 -1.09
C LEU A 45 6.83 -4.02 -0.07
N GLU A 46 6.43 -5.26 -0.32
CA GLU A 46 5.65 -6.06 0.64
C GLU A 46 6.57 -6.73 1.65
N ARG A 47 6.18 -6.70 2.92
CA ARG A 47 6.82 -7.44 4.01
C ARG A 47 5.75 -8.13 4.84
N LEU A 48 5.99 -9.38 5.19
CA LEU A 48 5.21 -10.11 6.18
C LEU A 48 5.83 -9.84 7.55
N GLU A 49 5.04 -9.30 8.47
CA GLU A 49 5.43 -9.05 9.84
C GLU A 49 5.23 -10.30 10.69
N GLU A 50 5.95 -10.40 11.82
CA GLU A 50 5.85 -11.53 12.75
C GLU A 50 4.43 -11.75 13.32
N ASN A 51 3.60 -10.71 13.30
CA ASN A 51 2.21 -10.76 13.74
C ASN A 51 1.23 -11.18 12.63
N HIS A 52 1.73 -11.64 11.48
CA HIS A 52 0.97 -12.09 10.31
C HIS A 52 0.19 -10.99 9.57
N TYR A 53 0.46 -9.71 9.87
CA TYR A 53 0.04 -8.60 9.02
C TYR A 53 1.13 -8.31 7.99
N ASN A 54 0.74 -7.65 6.91
CA ASN A 54 1.66 -7.14 5.91
C ASN A 54 1.87 -5.64 6.09
N THR A 55 3.08 -5.19 5.77
CA THR A 55 3.40 -3.77 5.55
C THR A 55 3.75 -3.54 4.08
N TYR A 56 3.47 -2.34 3.60
CA TYR A 56 3.72 -1.92 2.21
C TYR A 56 4.49 -0.61 2.22
N VAL A 57 5.76 -0.63 1.83
CA VAL A 57 6.62 0.57 1.76
C VAL A 57 6.68 1.05 0.32
N SER A 58 6.54 2.34 0.06
CA SER A 58 6.75 2.89 -1.29
C SER A 58 8.14 2.52 -1.79
N LYS A 59 8.23 1.86 -2.94
CA LYS A 59 9.51 1.46 -3.54
C LYS A 59 10.34 2.70 -3.91
N LEU A 60 9.69 3.74 -4.42
CA LEU A 60 10.31 5.01 -4.79
C LEU A 60 10.83 5.81 -3.58
N HIS A 61 10.25 5.61 -2.40
CA HIS A 61 10.59 6.32 -1.16
C HIS A 61 11.06 5.36 -0.05
N ALA A 62 11.70 4.26 -0.44
CA ALA A 62 12.13 3.21 0.48
C ALA A 62 13.21 3.70 1.46
N ASP A 63 14.10 4.59 1.01
CA ASP A 63 15.11 5.26 1.82
C ASP A 63 14.50 6.04 2.99
N LYS A 64 13.29 6.57 2.81
CA LYS A 64 12.54 7.29 3.85
C LYS A 64 11.63 6.40 4.68
N SER A 65 11.55 5.11 4.35
CA SER A 65 10.65 4.14 4.98
C SER A 65 9.19 4.63 5.04
N TRP A 66 8.68 5.14 3.91
CA TRP A 66 7.30 5.62 3.84
C TRP A 66 6.34 4.47 3.56
N PHE A 67 5.47 4.21 4.53
CA PHE A 67 4.48 3.14 4.46
C PHE A 67 3.17 3.63 3.85
N VAL A 68 2.45 2.73 3.20
CA VAL A 68 1.00 2.84 3.07
C VAL A 68 0.41 2.85 4.48
N GLY A 69 -0.52 3.76 4.77
CA GLY A 69 -1.12 3.83 6.08
C GLY A 69 -2.48 4.50 6.12
N LEU A 70 -3.32 4.02 7.03
CA LEU A 70 -4.64 4.58 7.32
C LEU A 70 -4.73 5.02 8.78
N LYS A 71 -5.26 6.22 9.01
CA LYS A 71 -5.52 6.75 10.34
C LYS A 71 -6.77 6.07 10.92
N LYS A 72 -6.94 6.18 12.25
CA LYS A 72 -8.14 5.66 12.97
C LYS A 72 -9.46 6.25 12.46
N ASN A 73 -9.43 7.45 11.86
CA ASN A 73 -10.60 8.09 11.26
C ASN A 73 -10.83 7.70 9.78
N GLY A 74 -10.12 6.69 9.26
CA GLY A 74 -10.28 6.19 7.90
C GLY A 74 -9.49 6.97 6.83
N ASN A 75 -8.99 8.17 7.13
CA ASN A 75 -8.21 8.96 6.17
C ASN A 75 -6.81 8.40 5.95
N SER A 76 -6.24 8.64 4.76
CA SER A 76 -4.86 8.30 4.47
C SER A 76 -3.89 8.99 5.43
N LYS A 77 -2.84 8.25 5.79
CA LYS A 77 -1.72 8.75 6.57
C LYS A 77 -0.56 9.06 5.63
N LEU A 78 -0.07 10.29 5.68
CA LEU A 78 1.08 10.71 4.88
C LEU A 78 2.29 9.85 5.21
N GLY A 79 3.03 9.41 4.18
CA GLY A 79 4.29 8.66 4.28
C GLY A 79 5.24 9.20 5.36
N PRO A 80 5.59 10.50 5.38
CA PRO A 80 6.44 11.11 6.42
C PRO A 80 5.94 10.95 7.86
N ARG A 81 4.65 10.63 8.06
CA ARG A 81 4.04 10.44 9.39
C ARG A 81 3.86 8.98 9.75
N THR A 82 4.18 8.07 8.84
CA THR A 82 4.21 6.63 9.09
C THR A 82 5.54 6.24 9.73
N HIS A 83 5.49 5.29 10.66
CA HIS A 83 6.66 4.74 11.31
C HIS A 83 6.42 3.26 11.63
N TYR A 84 7.50 2.47 11.65
CA TYR A 84 7.45 1.07 12.04
C TYR A 84 6.81 0.89 13.44
N GLY A 85 6.04 -0.19 13.61
CA GLY A 85 5.30 -0.48 14.84
C GLY A 85 3.94 0.25 14.98
N GLN A 86 3.60 1.19 14.10
CA GLN A 86 2.28 1.80 14.12
C GLN A 86 1.20 0.84 13.60
N LYS A 87 0.08 0.70 14.32
CA LYS A 87 -1.07 -0.08 13.83
C LYS A 87 -1.65 0.43 12.50
N ALA A 88 -1.39 1.70 12.17
CA ALA A 88 -1.87 2.35 10.95
C ALA A 88 -1.29 1.76 9.65
N ILE A 89 -0.15 1.05 9.74
CA ILE A 89 0.58 0.52 8.57
C ILE A 89 0.41 -0.99 8.40
N LEU A 90 -0.32 -1.64 9.32
CA LEU A 90 -0.52 -3.08 9.33
C LEU A 90 -1.80 -3.43 8.58
N PHE A 91 -1.68 -4.19 7.50
CA PHE A 91 -2.80 -4.62 6.67
C PHE A 91 -2.89 -6.15 6.66
N LEU A 92 -4.11 -6.68 6.78
CA LEU A 92 -4.36 -8.11 6.66
C LEU A 92 -5.07 -8.34 5.31
N PRO A 93 -4.42 -8.97 4.32
CA PRO A 93 -5.08 -9.38 3.08
C PRO A 93 -6.17 -10.41 3.40
N LEU A 94 -7.40 -10.15 2.97
CA LEU A 94 -8.52 -11.06 3.13
C LEU A 94 -8.96 -11.58 1.76
N PRO A 95 -9.37 -12.86 1.65
CA PRO A 95 -9.91 -13.40 0.41
C PRO A 95 -11.21 -12.67 0.06
N VAL A 96 -11.46 -12.53 -1.23
CA VAL A 96 -12.76 -12.10 -1.74
C VAL A 96 -13.58 -13.37 -1.98
N SER A 97 -14.78 -13.44 -1.39
CA SER A 97 -15.70 -14.55 -1.70
C SER A 97 -15.98 -14.56 -3.21
N PRO A 98 -15.79 -15.70 -3.90
CA PRO A 98 -16.40 -15.86 -5.20
C PRO A 98 -17.92 -15.88 -4.97
N ASP A 99 -18.66 -15.00 -5.66
CA ASP A 99 -20.11 -15.11 -5.72
C ASP A 99 -20.55 -16.48 -6.27
#